data_AF-A8S0P1-F1
#
_entry.id   AF-A8S0P1-F1
#
_cell.length_a   1.000
_cell.length_b   1.000
_cell.length_c   1.000
_cell.angle_alpha   90.00
_cell.angle_beta   90.00
_cell.angle_gamma   90.00
#
_symmetry.space_group_name_H-M   'P 1'
#
loop_
_entity.id
_entity.type
_entity.pdbx_description
1 polymer ?
#
loop_
_entity_poly.entity_id
_entity_poly.type
_entity_poly.pdbx_seq_one_letter_code
_entity_poly.pdbx_strand_id
1 'polypeptide(L)'
;MEKGVHFFLDDYQFKRLWPDIDRYIPLFHRFGYVMSPDFSTYTDYPVAIQIYNHYRKHWIGAYLQDEGIQVIPTISWGEAQSFEWCFDGEPVGGTVAISSVGCMNSRYKKQLFLMGYQEMMQRLKPEQILCYGEVPEECKGNILRIRTFQDKFKT
;
A
#
# COMPACT_ATOMS: atom_id res chain seq x y z
N MET A 1 -6.85 -15.02 15.44
CA MET A 1 -5.95 -13.84 15.50
C MET A 1 -6.76 -12.60 15.19
N GLU A 2 -6.66 -11.53 15.99
CA GLU A 2 -7.53 -10.35 15.90
C GLU A 2 -6.86 -9.10 15.32
N LYS A 3 -5.59 -9.18 14.89
CA LYS A 3 -4.80 -8.01 14.47
C LYS A 3 -4.12 -8.26 13.13
N GLY A 4 -3.99 -7.20 12.33
CA GLY A 4 -3.18 -7.17 11.11
C GLY A 4 -2.00 -6.19 11.21
N VAL A 5 -1.04 -6.31 10.30
CA VAL A 5 0.14 -5.43 10.20
C VAL A 5 0.11 -4.67 8.88
N HIS A 6 0.46 -3.38 8.91
CA HIS A 6 0.65 -2.54 7.73
C HIS A 6 2.03 -1.87 7.76
N PHE A 7 2.45 -1.35 6.61
CA PHE A 7 3.76 -0.72 6.42
C PHE A 7 3.70 0.75 5.97
N PHE A 8 2.55 1.42 6.12
CA PHE A 8 2.39 2.86 5.90
C PHE A 8 3.15 3.71 6.95
N LEU A 9 4.48 3.63 6.91
CA LEU A 9 5.48 4.23 7.77
C LEU A 9 6.71 4.56 6.90
N ASP A 10 7.72 5.22 7.46
CA ASP A 10 8.95 5.49 6.70
C ASP A 10 9.72 4.18 6.36
N ASP A 11 10.17 4.06 5.12
CA ASP A 11 10.90 2.90 4.57
C ASP A 11 12.02 2.37 5.49
N TYR A 12 12.74 3.24 6.18
CA TYR A 12 13.86 2.83 7.04
C TYR A 12 13.44 1.88 8.17
N GLN A 13 12.17 1.91 8.58
CA GLN A 13 11.64 1.08 9.67
C GLN A 13 11.44 -0.38 9.25
N PHE A 14 11.20 -0.64 7.96
CA PHE A 14 10.93 -1.97 7.42
C PHE A 14 11.85 -2.38 6.27
N LYS A 15 12.80 -1.54 5.83
CA LYS A 15 13.76 -1.90 4.77
C LYS A 15 14.56 -3.18 5.03
N ARG A 16 14.72 -3.55 6.30
CA ARG A 16 15.36 -4.79 6.77
C ARG A 16 14.61 -6.06 6.36
N LEU A 17 13.34 -5.96 5.98
CA LEU A 17 12.59 -7.07 5.41
C LEU A 17 13.19 -7.52 4.08
N TRP A 18 13.77 -6.61 3.30
CA TRP A 18 14.33 -6.97 1.99
C TRP A 18 15.56 -7.90 2.06
N PRO A 19 16.59 -7.60 2.88
CA PRO A 19 17.76 -8.48 2.97
C PRO A 19 17.63 -9.66 3.95
N ASP A 20 16.60 -9.70 4.81
CA ASP A 20 16.53 -10.61 5.96
C ASP A 20 15.09 -11.02 6.29
N ILE A 21 14.28 -11.35 5.27
CA ILE A 21 12.84 -11.62 5.45
C ILE A 21 12.56 -12.83 6.36
N ASP A 22 13.35 -13.91 6.21
CA ASP A 22 13.19 -15.20 6.90
C ASP A 22 13.13 -15.02 8.42
N ARG A 23 13.95 -14.11 8.94
CA ARG A 23 14.01 -13.78 10.37
C ARG A 23 12.68 -13.28 10.92
N TYR A 24 11.84 -12.67 10.09
CA TYR A 24 10.56 -12.07 10.49
C TYR A 24 9.35 -12.97 10.22
N ILE A 25 9.51 -14.10 9.53
CA ILE A 25 8.41 -15.03 9.25
C ILE A 25 7.69 -15.50 10.54
N PRO A 26 8.39 -15.93 11.61
CA PRO A 26 7.72 -16.30 12.86
C PRO A 26 6.93 -15.15 13.51
N LEU A 27 7.36 -13.91 13.29
CA LEU A 27 6.62 -12.73 13.75
C LEU A 27 5.34 -12.54 12.94
N PHE A 28 5.41 -12.64 11.61
CA PHE A 28 4.27 -12.42 10.73
C PHE A 28 3.17 -13.47 10.88
N HIS A 29 3.52 -14.72 11.18
CA HIS A 29 2.55 -15.75 11.53
C HIS A 29 1.67 -15.40 12.73
N ARG A 30 2.07 -14.42 13.57
CA ARG A 30 1.29 -14.00 14.74
C ARG A 30 0.10 -13.10 14.40
N PHE A 31 -0.05 -12.71 13.14
CA PHE A 31 -1.08 -11.79 12.68
C PHE A 31 -2.06 -12.49 11.73
N GLY A 32 -3.32 -12.05 11.75
CA GLY A 32 -4.35 -12.62 10.88
C GLY A 32 -4.15 -12.23 9.42
N TYR A 33 -3.59 -11.04 9.18
CA TYR A 33 -3.24 -10.53 7.86
C TYR A 33 -1.99 -9.65 7.94
N VAL A 34 -1.18 -9.67 6.88
CA VAL A 34 -0.03 -8.79 6.71
C VAL A 34 -0.18 -8.04 5.39
N MET A 35 -0.18 -6.72 5.42
CA MET A 35 -0.18 -5.96 4.17
C MET A 35 1.21 -6.03 3.54
N SER A 36 1.34 -6.06 2.21
CA SER A 36 2.67 -6.02 1.57
C SER A 36 3.43 -4.73 1.94
N PRO A 37 4.78 -4.75 1.99
CA PRO A 37 5.53 -3.56 2.37
C PRO A 37 5.42 -2.47 1.31
N ASP A 38 5.00 -1.27 1.70
CA ASP A 38 4.79 -0.13 0.81
C ASP A 38 6.05 0.75 0.71
N PHE A 39 7.04 0.32 -0.08
CA PHE A 39 8.25 1.10 -0.31
C PHE A 39 7.93 2.38 -1.10
N SER A 40 8.54 3.49 -0.68
CA SER A 40 8.25 4.81 -1.23
C SER A 40 8.53 4.89 -2.74
N THR A 41 7.53 5.30 -3.51
CA THR A 41 7.64 5.61 -4.94
C THR A 41 7.43 7.11 -5.19
N TYR A 42 8.14 7.96 -4.43
CA TYR A 42 7.98 9.41 -4.54
C TYR A 42 8.22 9.90 -5.97
N THR A 43 7.48 10.95 -6.34
CA THR A 43 7.48 11.49 -7.71
C THR A 43 8.82 12.11 -8.12
N ASP A 44 9.67 12.45 -7.15
CA ASP A 44 11.03 12.96 -7.36
C ASP A 44 12.10 11.85 -7.45
N TYR A 45 11.73 10.58 -7.24
CA TYR A 45 12.65 9.46 -7.42
C TYR A 45 12.83 9.13 -8.91
N PRO A 46 14.04 8.71 -9.34
CA PRO A 46 14.22 8.15 -10.68
C PRO A 46 13.26 6.97 -10.91
N VAL A 47 12.69 6.87 -12.11
CA VAL A 47 11.73 5.81 -12.47
C VAL A 47 12.28 4.41 -12.17
N ALA A 48 13.57 4.19 -12.40
CA ALA A 48 14.23 2.91 -12.07
C ALA A 48 14.13 2.55 -10.58
N ILE A 49 14.22 3.53 -9.68
CA ILE A 49 14.07 3.33 -8.23
C ILE A 49 12.61 3.06 -7.88
N GLN A 50 11.66 3.76 -8.51
CA GLN A 50 10.23 3.51 -8.31
C GLN A 50 9.86 2.06 -8.69
N ILE A 51 10.30 1.61 -9.87
CA ILE A 51 10.10 0.23 -10.35
C ILE A 51 10.78 -0.77 -9.42
N TYR A 52 12.01 -0.51 -8.99
CA TYR A 52 12.72 -1.39 -8.05
C TYR A 52 11.98 -1.53 -6.72
N ASN A 53 11.46 -0.43 -6.17
CA ASN A 53 10.69 -0.44 -4.93
C ASN A 53 9.36 -1.20 -5.09
N HIS A 54 8.69 -1.02 -6.21
CA HIS A 54 7.50 -1.80 -6.56
C HIS A 54 7.81 -3.31 -6.68
N TYR A 55 8.89 -3.67 -7.36
CA TYR A 55 9.36 -5.06 -7.43
C TYR A 55 9.60 -5.67 -6.05
N ARG A 56 10.30 -4.95 -5.15
CA ARG A 56 10.59 -5.43 -3.80
C ARG A 56 9.32 -5.67 -2.99
N LYS A 57 8.32 -4.80 -3.12
CA LYS A 57 6.99 -4.97 -2.52
C LYS A 57 6.38 -6.31 -2.97
N HIS A 58 6.31 -6.54 -4.29
CA HIS A 58 5.72 -7.76 -4.85
C HIS A 58 6.49 -9.02 -4.43
N TRP A 59 7.81 -8.98 -4.51
CA TRP A 59 8.63 -10.13 -4.15
C TRP A 59 8.44 -10.51 -2.67
N ILE A 60 8.45 -9.53 -1.76
CA ILE A 60 8.19 -9.80 -0.34
C ILE A 60 6.75 -10.29 -0.14
N GLY A 61 5.76 -9.67 -0.79
CA GLY A 61 4.37 -10.11 -0.70
C GLY A 61 4.19 -11.56 -1.12
N ALA A 62 4.75 -11.96 -2.26
CA ALA A 62 4.72 -13.32 -2.76
C ALA A 62 5.46 -14.29 -1.82
N TYR A 63 6.62 -13.91 -1.31
CA TYR A 63 7.39 -14.71 -0.36
C TYR A 63 6.58 -14.99 0.92
N LEU A 64 5.92 -13.97 1.48
CA LEU A 64 5.05 -14.14 2.63
C LEU A 64 3.88 -15.09 2.35
N GLN A 65 3.28 -15.02 1.15
CA GLN A 65 2.21 -15.94 0.75
C GLN A 65 2.70 -17.38 0.64
N ASP A 66 3.91 -17.61 0.11
CA ASP A 66 4.52 -18.94 0.02
C ASP A 66 4.76 -19.56 1.40
N GLU A 67 5.12 -18.74 2.38
CA GLU A 67 5.21 -19.11 3.79
C GLU A 67 3.83 -19.30 4.47
N GLY A 68 2.72 -19.21 3.73
CA GLY A 68 1.37 -19.43 4.23
C GLY A 68 0.76 -18.25 5.00
N ILE A 69 1.36 -17.07 4.91
CA ILE A 69 0.83 -15.84 5.54
C ILE A 69 -0.26 -15.25 4.65
N GLN A 70 -1.38 -14.84 5.26
CA GLN A 70 -2.45 -14.15 4.53
C GLN A 70 -2.02 -12.71 4.23
N VAL A 71 -1.78 -12.41 2.96
CA VAL A 71 -1.29 -11.10 2.50
C VAL A 71 -2.41 -10.28 1.89
N ILE A 72 -2.48 -8.99 2.26
CA ILE A 72 -3.30 -7.98 1.57
C ILE A 72 -2.34 -7.08 0.78
N PRO A 73 -2.46 -6.97 -0.55
CA PRO A 73 -1.58 -6.10 -1.33
C PRO A 73 -1.78 -4.63 -0.97
N THR A 74 -0.67 -3.90 -0.88
CA THR A 74 -0.64 -2.44 -0.81
C THR A 74 -0.50 -1.87 -2.21
N ILE A 75 -1.36 -0.92 -2.56
CA ILE A 75 -1.33 -0.25 -3.86
C ILE A 75 -0.80 1.16 -3.63
N SER A 76 0.20 1.52 -4.43
CA SER A 76 0.88 2.80 -4.38
C SER A 76 1.25 3.21 -5.79
N TRP A 77 1.21 4.51 -6.04
CA TRP A 77 1.43 5.10 -7.34
C TRP A 77 2.12 6.45 -7.19
N GLY A 78 2.85 6.84 -8.23
CA GLY A 78 3.45 8.17 -8.36
C GLY A 78 2.58 9.05 -9.23
N GLU A 79 3.14 9.50 -10.35
CA GLU A 79 2.42 10.23 -11.39
C GLU A 79 1.78 9.28 -12.41
N ALA A 80 1.06 9.83 -13.40
CA ALA A 80 0.32 9.02 -14.38
C ALA A 80 1.18 8.00 -15.16
N GLN A 81 2.47 8.30 -15.35
CA GLN A 81 3.42 7.38 -15.99
C GLN A 81 3.60 6.08 -15.19
N SER A 82 3.45 6.14 -13.85
CA SER A 82 3.56 4.94 -13.01
C SER A 82 2.46 3.92 -13.28
N PHE A 83 1.32 4.34 -13.83
CA PHE A 83 0.19 3.46 -14.11
C PHE A 83 0.51 2.41 -15.19
N GLU A 84 1.60 2.56 -15.93
CA GLU A 84 2.08 1.54 -16.87
C GLU A 84 2.56 0.27 -16.16
N TRP A 85 2.91 0.35 -14.88
CA TRP A 85 3.48 -0.78 -14.13
C TRP A 85 2.94 -0.95 -12.71
N CYS A 86 2.46 0.11 -12.04
CA CYS A 86 2.18 0.08 -10.60
C CYS A 86 0.96 -0.77 -10.18
N PHE A 87 0.18 -1.23 -11.15
CA PHE A 87 -0.98 -2.11 -10.94
C PHE A 87 -0.73 -3.54 -11.45
N ASP A 88 0.43 -3.80 -12.05
CA ASP A 88 0.73 -5.12 -12.62
C ASP A 88 1.04 -6.13 -11.52
N GLY A 89 0.55 -7.37 -11.69
CA GLY A 89 0.72 -8.44 -10.70
C GLY A 89 -0.17 -8.31 -9.46
N GLU A 90 -1.00 -7.26 -9.37
CA GLU A 90 -1.99 -7.11 -8.30
C GLU A 90 -3.26 -7.90 -8.60
N PRO A 91 -3.96 -8.43 -7.57
CA PRO A 91 -5.17 -9.19 -7.78
C PRO A 91 -6.32 -8.32 -8.26
N VAL A 92 -7.10 -8.85 -9.21
CA VAL A 92 -8.37 -8.25 -9.65
C VAL A 92 -9.51 -8.82 -8.81
N GLY A 93 -10.39 -7.96 -8.30
CA GLY A 93 -11.59 -8.40 -7.57
C GLY A 93 -11.34 -8.85 -6.12
N GLY A 94 -10.35 -8.28 -5.42
CA GLY A 94 -10.03 -8.62 -4.03
C GLY A 94 -9.98 -7.42 -3.09
N THR A 95 -9.47 -7.65 -1.87
CA THR A 95 -9.18 -6.58 -0.92
C THR A 95 -7.80 -5.98 -1.17
N VAL A 96 -7.72 -4.66 -1.25
CA VAL A 96 -6.47 -3.92 -1.39
C VAL A 96 -6.30 -2.91 -0.26
N ALA A 97 -5.07 -2.52 0.05
CA ALA A 97 -4.77 -1.47 1.02
C ALA A 97 -4.09 -0.28 0.35
N ILE A 98 -4.47 0.93 0.74
CA ILE A 98 -3.87 2.19 0.25
C ILE A 98 -3.65 3.15 1.42
N SER A 99 -2.76 4.12 1.23
CA SER A 99 -2.54 5.21 2.18
C SER A 99 -2.71 6.56 1.52
N SER A 100 -3.39 7.47 2.21
CA SER A 100 -3.54 8.88 1.82
C SER A 100 -2.67 9.82 2.66
N VAL A 101 -1.86 9.28 3.57
CA VAL A 101 -0.97 10.06 4.43
C VAL A 101 0.01 10.86 3.58
N GLY A 102 0.05 12.17 3.79
CA GLY A 102 0.92 13.08 3.02
C GLY A 102 0.38 13.47 1.64
N CYS A 103 -0.72 12.87 1.18
CA CYS A 103 -1.33 13.17 -0.12
C CYS A 103 -2.32 14.35 -0.07
N MET A 104 -2.82 14.71 1.11
CA MET A 104 -3.88 15.73 1.27
C MET A 104 -3.38 17.14 1.62
N ASN A 105 -2.06 17.37 1.64
CA ASN A 105 -1.47 18.66 2.03
C ASN A 105 -1.36 19.69 0.89
N SER A 106 -1.74 19.33 -0.34
CA SER A 106 -1.83 20.28 -1.45
C SER A 106 -2.85 19.82 -2.49
N ARG A 107 -3.40 20.78 -3.25
CA ARG A 107 -4.33 20.48 -4.35
C ARG A 107 -3.72 19.56 -5.40
N TYR A 108 -2.43 19.76 -5.72
CA TYR A 108 -1.71 18.92 -6.69
C TYR A 108 -1.59 17.47 -6.22
N LYS A 109 -1.13 17.25 -4.99
CA LYS A 109 -1.01 15.88 -4.44
C LYS A 109 -2.36 15.18 -4.28
N LYS A 110 -3.40 15.93 -3.88
CA LYS A 110 -4.76 15.39 -3.86
C LYS A 110 -5.20 14.96 -5.27
N GLN A 111 -4.94 15.77 -6.29
CA GLN A 111 -5.26 15.42 -7.67
C GLN A 111 -4.54 14.14 -8.13
N LEU A 112 -3.24 14.00 -7.88
CA LEU A 112 -2.48 12.79 -8.21
C LEU A 112 -3.04 11.55 -7.49
N PHE A 113 -3.36 11.69 -6.21
CA PHE A 113 -4.00 10.62 -5.44
C PHE A 113 -5.34 10.21 -6.07
N LEU A 114 -6.20 11.16 -6.43
CA LEU A 114 -7.49 10.87 -7.05
C LEU A 114 -7.36 10.21 -8.42
N MET A 115 -6.39 10.63 -9.23
CA MET A 115 -6.12 10.01 -10.54
C MET A 115 -5.70 8.55 -10.39
N GLY A 116 -4.74 8.25 -9.52
CA GLY A 116 -4.32 6.86 -9.31
C GLY A 116 -5.38 6.03 -8.62
N TYR A 117 -6.19 6.61 -7.73
CA TYR A 117 -7.34 5.94 -7.15
C TYR A 117 -8.35 5.53 -8.22
N GLN A 118 -8.67 6.42 -9.16
CA GLN A 118 -9.59 6.11 -10.26
C GLN A 118 -9.06 5.00 -11.17
N GLU A 119 -7.77 5.05 -11.53
CA GLU A 119 -7.13 4.00 -12.33
C GLU A 119 -7.10 2.66 -11.60
N MET A 120 -6.77 2.65 -10.29
CA MET A 120 -6.84 1.46 -9.44
C MET A 120 -8.23 0.84 -9.47
N MET A 121 -9.28 1.65 -9.32
CA MET A 121 -10.67 1.19 -9.33
C MET A 121 -11.04 0.55 -10.68
N GLN A 122 -10.59 1.12 -11.80
CA GLN A 122 -10.89 0.60 -13.12
C GLN A 122 -10.17 -0.72 -13.42
N ARG A 123 -8.88 -0.81 -13.07
CA ARG A 123 -8.03 -1.95 -13.40
C ARG A 123 -8.20 -3.12 -12.43
N LEU A 124 -8.12 -2.84 -11.13
CA LEU A 124 -8.13 -3.88 -10.10
C LEU A 124 -9.54 -4.22 -9.62
N LYS A 125 -10.52 -3.33 -9.82
CA LYS A 125 -11.93 -3.53 -9.42
C LYS A 125 -12.05 -4.11 -8.00
N PRO A 126 -11.39 -3.49 -7.00
CA PRO A 126 -11.32 -4.07 -5.66
C PRO A 126 -12.71 -4.19 -5.03
N GLU A 127 -12.97 -5.32 -4.38
CA GLU A 127 -14.21 -5.56 -3.62
C GLU A 127 -14.23 -4.80 -2.30
N GLN A 128 -13.05 -4.54 -1.73
CA GLN A 128 -12.86 -3.76 -0.52
C GLN A 128 -11.52 -3.00 -0.55
N ILE A 129 -11.53 -1.79 -0.01
CA ILE A 129 -10.34 -0.93 0.07
C ILE A 129 -10.11 -0.56 1.52
N LEU A 130 -8.98 -1.00 2.07
CA LEU A 130 -8.48 -0.57 3.36
C LEU A 130 -7.70 0.74 3.18
N CYS A 131 -8.28 1.87 3.58
CA CYS A 131 -7.64 3.17 3.40
C CYS A 131 -7.06 3.67 4.72
N TYR A 132 -5.74 3.73 4.82
CA TYR A 132 -5.03 4.32 5.94
C TYR A 132 -4.89 5.83 5.76
N GLY A 133 -5.50 6.62 6.66
CA GLY A 133 -5.52 8.07 6.53
C GLY A 133 -6.89 8.67 6.34
N GLU A 134 -6.90 9.86 5.73
CA GLU A 134 -8.11 10.57 5.34
C GLU A 134 -8.67 9.97 4.05
N VAL A 135 -9.99 9.80 3.97
CA VAL A 135 -10.64 9.33 2.73
C VAL A 135 -11.24 10.56 2.05
N PRO A 136 -10.71 11.00 0.89
CA PRO A 136 -11.33 12.07 0.12
C PRO A 136 -12.78 11.75 -0.22
N GLU A 137 -13.66 12.74 -0.18
CA GLU A 137 -15.08 12.55 -0.52
C GLU A 137 -15.29 12.04 -1.95
N GLU A 138 -14.35 12.35 -2.84
CA GLU A 138 -14.34 11.91 -4.23
C GLU A 138 -14.04 10.41 -4.39
N CYS A 139 -13.41 9.77 -3.39
CA CYS A 139 -13.17 8.34 -3.40
C CYS A 139 -14.48 7.57 -3.12
N LYS A 140 -14.93 6.78 -4.10
CA LYS A 140 -16.14 5.96 -4.03
C LYS A 140 -15.80 4.47 -4.11
N GLY A 141 -16.58 3.66 -3.40
CA GLY A 141 -16.42 2.21 -3.35
C GLY A 141 -16.65 1.68 -1.94
N ASN A 142 -16.33 0.41 -1.72
CA ASN A 142 -16.39 -0.20 -0.39
C ASN A 142 -15.10 0.12 0.39
N ILE A 143 -15.04 1.32 0.97
CA ILE A 143 -13.85 1.83 1.65
C ILE A 143 -14.01 1.66 3.16
N LEU A 144 -13.09 0.92 3.77
CA LEU A 144 -12.92 0.88 5.22
C LEU A 144 -11.77 1.79 5.62
N ARG A 145 -12.07 2.89 6.32
CA ARG A 145 -11.05 3.80 6.84
C ARG A 145 -10.35 3.20 8.05
N ILE A 146 -9.03 3.09 7.98
CA ILE A 146 -8.15 2.77 9.11
C ILE A 146 -7.63 4.09 9.67
N ARG A 147 -7.89 4.32 10.97
CA ARG A 147 -7.45 5.55 11.68
C ARG A 147 -5.94 5.57 11.80
N THR A 148 -5.36 6.76 11.64
CA THR A 148 -3.93 6.96 11.84
C THR A 148 -3.60 7.17 13.30
N PHE A 149 -2.31 7.11 13.64
CA PHE A 149 -1.87 7.49 14.98
C PHE A 149 -2.18 8.97 15.28
N GLN A 150 -2.02 9.84 14.28
CA GLN A 150 -2.21 11.28 14.39
C GLN A 150 -3.68 11.66 14.64
N ASP A 151 -4.64 10.83 14.20
CA ASP A 151 -6.07 11.06 14.42
C ASP A 151 -6.42 11.14 15.92
N LYS A 152 -5.60 10.58 16.82
CA LYS A 152 -5.78 10.70 18.28
C LYS A 152 -5.59 12.12 18.82
N PHE A 153 -4.93 12.99 18.06
CA PHE A 153 -4.64 14.37 18.43
C PHE A 153 -5.51 15.39 17.68
N LYS A 154 -6.39 14.93 16.78
CA LYS A 154 -7.36 15.77 16.10
C LYS A 154 -8.60 15.84 16.98
N THR A 155 -8.80 16.98 17.63
CA THR A 155 -9.96 17.30 18.48
C THR A 155 -11.23 17.47 17.68
#